data_AF-A0A820NV33-F1
#
_entry.id   AF-A0A820NV33-F1
#
_cell.length_a   1.000
_cell.length_b   1.000
_cell.length_c   1.000
_cell.angle_alpha   90.00
_cell.angle_beta   90.00
_cell.angle_gamma   90.00
#
_symmetry.space_group_name_H-M   'P 1'
#
loop_
_entity.id
_entity.type
_entity.pdbx_description
1 polymer ?
#
loop_
_entity_poly.entity_id
_entity_poly.type
_entity_poly.pdbx_seq_one_letter_code
_entity_poly.pdbx_strand_id
1 'polypeptide(L)'
;PNKPNFNHYLFETITVLIRTSVTQNPGVLSQFEQLLFPVFTPIFADDIAEFVPYVLQILGFLLESHRLGSIPLPDAYRILFQSILTPAFWDRSGNIPALSRLLQAYIEKAAETIVLEKLTTVLGIFQRLVSQSKVHDHEGFAILNSLIV
;
A
#
# COMPACT_ATOMS: atom_id res chain seq x y z
N PRO A 1 -13.72 -6.80 15.24
CA PRO A 1 -13.46 -8.25 15.14
C PRO A 1 -12.91 -8.82 16.47
N ASN A 2 -13.36 -10.00 16.92
CA ASN A 2 -13.28 -10.34 18.36
C ASN A 2 -11.97 -11.03 18.82
N LYS A 3 -11.03 -11.33 17.90
CA LYS A 3 -9.79 -12.08 18.22
C LYS A 3 -8.57 -11.47 17.52
N PRO A 4 -7.87 -10.50 18.13
CA PRO A 4 -6.79 -9.75 17.48
C PRO A 4 -5.63 -10.65 17.01
N ASN A 5 -5.21 -11.62 17.84
CA ASN A 5 -4.14 -12.56 17.46
C ASN A 5 -4.53 -13.44 16.28
N PHE A 6 -5.78 -13.90 16.23
CA PHE A 6 -6.27 -14.69 15.09
C PHE A 6 -6.24 -13.87 13.80
N ASN A 7 -6.71 -12.63 13.85
CA ASN A 7 -6.70 -11.73 12.69
C ASN A 7 -5.27 -11.45 12.20
N HIS A 8 -4.35 -11.16 13.13
CA HIS A 8 -2.94 -10.97 12.81
C HIS A 8 -2.36 -12.19 12.09
N TYR A 9 -2.49 -13.39 12.68
CA TYR A 9 -1.96 -14.61 12.08
C TYR A 9 -2.65 -14.99 10.76
N LEU A 10 -3.93 -14.62 10.58
CA LEU A 10 -4.63 -14.81 9.31
C LEU A 10 -3.96 -14.00 8.19
N PHE A 11 -3.74 -12.70 8.40
CA PHE A 11 -3.09 -11.85 7.41
C PHE A 11 -1.62 -12.25 7.17
N GLU A 12 -0.87 -12.62 8.21
CA GLU A 12 0.48 -13.15 8.05
C GLU A 12 0.51 -14.43 7.21
N THR A 13 -0.44 -15.35 7.45
CA THR A 13 -0.56 -16.59 6.67
C THR A 13 -0.85 -16.28 5.19
N ILE A 14 -1.74 -15.32 4.92
CA ILE A 14 -2.03 -14.86 3.55
C ILE A 14 -0.76 -14.28 2.91
N THR A 15 -0.04 -13.40 3.59
CA THR A 15 1.21 -12.79 3.07
C THR A 15 2.27 -13.86 2.75
N VAL A 16 2.47 -14.83 3.64
CA VAL A 16 3.42 -15.95 3.41
C VAL A 16 3.00 -16.81 2.23
N LEU A 17 1.70 -17.08 2.07
CA LEU A 17 1.16 -17.84 0.95
C LEU A 17 1.43 -17.13 -0.38
N ILE A 18 1.13 -15.83 -0.46
CA ILE A 18 1.38 -15.00 -1.66
C ILE A 18 2.87 -15.03 -1.97
N ARG A 19 3.73 -14.70 -0.98
CA ARG A 19 5.18 -14.65 -1.16
C ARG A 19 5.75 -15.94 -1.72
N THR A 20 5.38 -17.07 -1.11
CA THR A 20 5.89 -18.38 -1.50
C THR A 20 5.44 -18.75 -2.91
N SER A 21 4.16 -18.49 -3.22
CA SER A 21 3.57 -18.82 -4.52
C SER A 21 4.15 -17.97 -5.65
N VAL A 22 4.28 -16.65 -5.44
CA VAL A 22 4.85 -15.72 -6.43
C VAL A 22 6.35 -15.99 -6.64
N THR A 23 7.08 -16.37 -5.59
CA THR A 23 8.50 -16.76 -5.72
C THR A 23 8.67 -18.01 -6.60
N GLN A 24 7.77 -18.99 -6.46
CA GLN A 24 7.81 -20.22 -7.27
C GLN A 24 7.32 -19.99 -8.71
N ASN A 25 6.28 -19.18 -8.88
CA ASN A 25 5.69 -18.86 -10.18
C ASN A 25 5.24 -17.39 -10.22
N PRO A 26 6.05 -16.47 -10.77
CA PRO A 26 5.68 -15.06 -10.86
C PRO A 26 4.37 -14.80 -11.61
N GLY A 27 3.94 -15.72 -12.48
CA GLY A 27 2.69 -15.60 -13.24
C GLY A 27 1.41 -15.71 -12.40
N VAL A 28 1.49 -16.18 -11.14
CA VAL A 28 0.30 -16.26 -10.27
C VAL A 28 -0.05 -14.94 -9.58
N LEU A 29 0.81 -13.92 -9.67
CA LEU A 29 0.59 -12.62 -9.03
C LEU A 29 -0.75 -12.00 -9.45
N SER A 30 -1.04 -11.99 -10.75
CA SER A 30 -2.29 -11.44 -11.28
C SER A 30 -3.53 -12.19 -10.79
N GLN A 31 -3.42 -13.49 -10.52
CA GLN A 31 -4.51 -14.28 -9.96
C GLN A 31 -4.80 -13.89 -8.50
N PHE A 32 -3.75 -13.68 -7.70
CA PHE A 32 -3.91 -13.15 -6.34
C PHE A 32 -4.56 -11.78 -6.35
N GLU A 33 -4.14 -10.88 -7.24
CA GLU A 33 -4.74 -9.54 -7.37
C GLU A 33 -6.23 -9.63 -7.72
N GLN A 34 -6.59 -10.44 -8.72
CA GLN A 34 -7.99 -10.63 -9.14
C GLN A 34 -8.87 -11.18 -8.01
N LEU A 35 -8.32 -12.04 -7.14
CA LEU A 35 -9.06 -12.63 -6.02
C LEU A 35 -9.12 -11.70 -4.81
N LEU A 36 -8.04 -10.99 -4.50
CA LEU A 36 -7.90 -10.23 -3.25
C LEU A 36 -8.47 -8.82 -3.36
N PHE A 37 -8.35 -8.14 -4.51
CA PHE A 37 -8.89 -6.78 -4.65
C PHE A 37 -10.40 -6.70 -4.33
N PRO A 38 -11.27 -7.58 -4.86
CA PRO A 38 -12.69 -7.58 -4.53
C PRO A 38 -12.97 -7.85 -3.04
N VAL A 39 -12.10 -8.58 -2.35
CA VAL A 39 -12.22 -8.85 -0.90
C VAL A 39 -11.81 -7.62 -0.09
N PHE A 40 -10.85 -6.84 -0.57
CA PHE A 40 -10.34 -5.65 0.10
C PHE A 40 -11.23 -4.42 -0.10
N THR A 41 -11.91 -4.30 -1.24
CA THR A 41 -12.84 -3.18 -1.51
C THR A 41 -13.87 -2.95 -0.40
N PRO A 42 -14.65 -3.94 0.07
CA PRO A 42 -15.62 -3.72 1.14
C PRO A 42 -14.94 -3.38 2.48
N ILE A 43 -13.72 -3.86 2.75
CA ILE A 43 -12.98 -3.49 3.98
C ILE A 43 -12.73 -1.98 4.02
N PHE A 44 -12.40 -1.37 2.88
CA PHE A 44 -12.24 0.07 2.76
C PHE A 44 -13.59 0.81 2.77
N ALA A 45 -14.60 0.30 2.06
CA ALA A 45 -15.90 0.96 1.94
C ALA A 45 -16.67 0.98 3.28
N ASP A 46 -16.62 -0.12 4.03
CA ASP A 46 -17.25 -0.28 5.34
C ASP A 46 -16.38 0.27 6.48
N ASP A 47 -15.22 0.84 6.15
CA ASP A 47 -14.28 1.45 7.09
C ASP A 47 -13.89 0.54 8.27
N ILE A 48 -13.61 -0.74 7.97
CA ILE A 48 -13.25 -1.73 9.00
C ILE A 48 -11.81 -1.48 9.47
N ALA A 49 -11.64 -0.47 10.33
CA ALA A 49 -10.36 0.11 10.72
C ALA A 49 -9.33 -0.91 11.25
N GLU A 50 -9.78 -1.98 11.91
CA GLU A 50 -8.91 -3.04 12.43
C GLU A 50 -8.15 -3.81 11.33
N PHE A 51 -8.70 -3.87 10.11
CA PHE A 51 -8.14 -4.63 8.99
C PHE A 51 -7.40 -3.76 7.98
N VAL A 52 -7.70 -2.45 7.95
CA VAL A 52 -7.10 -1.51 6.99
C VAL A 52 -5.56 -1.56 6.99
N PRO A 53 -4.84 -1.54 8.13
CA PRO A 53 -3.38 -1.62 8.11
C PRO A 53 -2.85 -2.89 7.43
N TYR A 54 -3.47 -4.03 7.68
CA TYR A 54 -3.07 -5.32 7.10
C TYR A 54 -3.33 -5.37 5.60
N VAL A 55 -4.49 -4.88 5.17
CA VAL A 55 -4.84 -4.82 3.75
C VAL A 55 -3.87 -3.91 2.99
N LEU A 56 -3.55 -2.74 3.55
CA LEU A 56 -2.57 -1.83 2.97
C LEU A 56 -1.17 -2.46 2.86
N GLN A 57 -0.73 -3.21 3.87
CA GLN A 57 0.53 -3.94 3.83
C GLN A 57 0.55 -5.00 2.73
N ILE A 58 -0.53 -5.78 2.59
CA ILE A 58 -0.63 -6.81 1.54
C ILE A 58 -0.66 -6.16 0.15
N LEU A 59 -1.39 -5.06 -0.03
CA LEU A 59 -1.40 -4.31 -1.29
C LEU A 59 -0.02 -3.76 -1.64
N GLY A 60 0.72 -3.26 -0.64
CA GLY A 60 2.11 -2.83 -0.81
C GLY A 60 2.99 -3.98 -1.26
N PHE A 61 2.86 -5.13 -0.60
CA PHE A 61 3.62 -6.34 -0.93
C PHE A 61 3.29 -6.90 -2.33
N LEU A 62 2.02 -6.89 -2.75
CA LEU A 62 1.61 -7.28 -4.10
C LEU A 62 2.24 -6.34 -5.14
N LEU A 63 2.22 -5.03 -4.88
CA LEU A 63 2.82 -4.04 -5.77
C LEU A 63 4.35 -4.20 -5.87
N GLU A 64 5.04 -4.39 -4.73
CA GLU A 64 6.48 -4.65 -4.66
C GLU A 64 6.89 -5.89 -5.48
N SER A 65 5.99 -6.88 -5.54
CA SER A 65 6.21 -8.15 -6.25
C SER A 65 6.17 -8.04 -7.78
N HIS A 66 5.69 -6.91 -8.33
CA HIS A 66 5.81 -6.64 -9.77
C HIS A 66 7.28 -6.46 -10.17
N ARG A 67 7.67 -6.94 -11.36
CA ARG A 67 9.01 -6.68 -11.88
C ARG A 67 9.14 -5.19 -12.21
N LEU A 68 10.31 -4.62 -11.99
CA LEU A 68 10.58 -3.22 -12.32
C LEU A 68 10.29 -2.98 -13.82
N GLY A 69 9.52 -1.95 -14.14
CA GLY A 69 9.09 -1.67 -15.52
C GLY A 69 7.95 -2.55 -16.07
N SER A 70 7.25 -3.33 -15.24
CA SER A 70 6.03 -4.07 -15.64
C SER A 70 4.82 -3.16 -15.83
N ILE A 71 4.97 -2.15 -16.67
CA ILE A 71 3.94 -1.19 -17.04
C ILE A 71 3.24 -1.72 -18.31
N PRO A 72 1.91 -1.62 -18.41
CA PRO A 72 1.00 -0.95 -17.48
C PRO A 72 0.60 -1.81 -16.27
N LEU A 73 0.57 -1.19 -15.09
CA LEU A 73 -0.10 -1.76 -13.93
C LEU A 73 -1.62 -1.86 -14.18
N PRO A 74 -2.31 -2.84 -13.57
CA PRO A 74 -3.77 -2.91 -13.60
C PRO A 74 -4.44 -1.62 -13.13
N ASP A 75 -5.56 -1.23 -13.76
CA ASP A 75 -6.31 -0.01 -13.43
C ASP A 75 -6.75 0.06 -11.96
N ALA A 76 -6.91 -1.08 -11.31
CA ALA A 76 -7.22 -1.16 -9.89
C ALA A 76 -6.17 -0.45 -9.01
N TYR A 77 -4.89 -0.48 -9.39
CA TYR A 77 -3.83 0.27 -8.70
C TYR A 77 -3.94 1.78 -8.93
N ARG A 78 -4.40 2.24 -10.10
CA ARG A 78 -4.63 3.67 -10.34
C ARG A 78 -5.75 4.20 -9.46
N ILE A 79 -6.86 3.44 -9.35
CA ILE A 79 -7.99 3.79 -8.50
C ILE A 79 -7.57 3.79 -7.03
N LEU A 80 -6.88 2.72 -6.59
CA LEU A 80 -6.37 2.61 -5.23
C LEU A 80 -5.44 3.78 -4.87
N PHE A 81 -4.53 4.15 -5.78
CA PHE A 81 -3.62 5.27 -5.56
C PHE A 81 -4.37 6.58 -5.27
N GLN A 82 -5.43 6.89 -6.03
CA GLN A 82 -6.24 8.07 -5.77
C GLN A 82 -6.90 8.03 -4.39
N SER A 83 -7.38 6.85 -3.95
CA SER A 83 -8.00 6.68 -2.65
C SER A 83 -7.01 6.86 -1.49
N ILE A 84 -5.81 6.26 -1.56
CA ILE A 84 -4.83 6.33 -0.47
C ILE A 84 -4.20 7.72 -0.30
N LEU A 85 -4.27 8.58 -1.32
CA LEU A 85 -3.81 9.97 -1.22
C LEU A 85 -4.79 10.88 -0.47
N THR A 86 -6.00 10.40 -0.15
CA THR A 86 -6.96 11.20 0.60
C THR A 86 -6.51 11.38 2.06
N PRO A 87 -6.63 12.59 2.64
CA PRO A 87 -6.13 12.87 3.99
C PRO A 87 -6.68 11.94 5.09
N ALA A 88 -7.92 11.46 4.95
CA ALA A 88 -8.60 10.62 5.93
C ALA A 88 -7.84 9.31 6.23
N PHE A 89 -7.16 8.72 5.25
CA PHE A 89 -6.36 7.51 5.46
C PHE A 89 -5.15 7.77 6.36
N TRP A 90 -4.58 8.98 6.29
CA TRP A 90 -3.37 9.40 7.00
C TRP A 90 -3.66 9.97 8.40
N ASP A 91 -4.93 10.17 8.77
CA ASP A 91 -5.33 10.64 10.10
C ASP A 91 -5.15 9.55 11.16
N ARG A 92 -5.21 8.27 10.75
CA ARG A 92 -5.09 7.12 11.64
C ARG A 92 -3.63 6.69 11.74
N SER A 93 -3.02 6.92 12.91
CA SER A 93 -1.60 6.58 13.17
C SER A 93 -1.26 5.13 12.85
N GLY A 94 -2.18 4.18 13.11
CA GLY A 94 -1.98 2.76 12.80
C GLY A 94 -1.86 2.44 11.31
N ASN A 95 -2.38 3.30 10.42
CA ASN A 95 -2.26 3.11 8.98
C ASN A 95 -0.96 3.68 8.42
N ILE A 96 -0.35 4.67 9.08
CA ILE A 96 0.74 5.48 8.52
C ILE A 96 1.92 4.60 8.05
N PRO A 97 2.44 3.63 8.83
CA PRO A 97 3.55 2.79 8.36
C PRO A 97 3.19 1.96 7.11
N ALA A 98 1.97 1.43 7.06
CA ALA A 98 1.49 0.64 5.93
C ALA A 98 1.27 1.50 4.67
N LEU A 99 0.72 2.71 4.83
CA LEU A 99 0.53 3.67 3.75
C LEU A 99 1.85 4.18 3.20
N SER A 100 2.79 4.49 4.08
CA SER A 100 4.14 4.93 3.72
C SER A 100 4.84 3.88 2.85
N ARG A 101 4.80 2.61 3.28
CA ARG A 101 5.37 1.50 2.50
C ARG A 101 4.68 1.32 1.14
N LEU A 102 3.35 1.35 1.10
CA LEU A 102 2.60 1.25 -0.14
C LEU A 102 2.94 2.41 -1.09
N LEU A 103 3.09 3.63 -0.58
CA LEU A 103 3.44 4.80 -1.38
C LEU A 103 4.86 4.68 -1.96
N GLN A 104 5.83 4.20 -1.16
CA GLN A 104 7.17 3.88 -1.65
C GLN A 104 7.13 2.83 -2.77
N ALA A 105 6.32 1.77 -2.62
CA ALA A 105 6.13 0.77 -3.67
C ALA A 105 5.55 1.38 -4.97
N TYR A 106 4.61 2.33 -4.87
CA TYR A 106 4.11 3.07 -6.05
C TYR A 106 5.20 3.90 -6.72
N ILE A 107 6.05 4.54 -5.93
CA ILE A 107 7.16 5.35 -6.44
C ILE A 107 8.13 4.44 -7.19
N GLU A 108 8.55 3.32 -6.59
CA GLU A 108 9.49 2.39 -7.23
C GLU A 108 8.95 1.73 -8.50
N LYS A 109 7.64 1.41 -8.55
CA LYS A 109 7.06 0.61 -9.65
C LYS A 109 6.34 1.43 -10.71
N ALA A 110 5.86 2.63 -10.36
CA ALA A 110 4.96 3.42 -11.20
C ALA A 110 5.21 4.93 -11.10
N ALA A 111 6.44 5.35 -10.80
CA ALA A 111 6.84 6.76 -10.75
C ALA A 111 6.34 7.57 -11.96
N GLU A 112 6.71 7.13 -13.17
CA GLU A 112 6.47 7.87 -14.41
C GLU A 112 5.01 7.92 -14.85
N THR A 113 4.19 6.95 -14.42
CA THR A 113 2.83 6.76 -14.95
C THR A 113 1.71 7.08 -13.99
N ILE A 114 1.95 6.94 -12.69
CA ILE A 114 0.93 7.16 -11.66
C ILE A 114 1.38 8.29 -10.74
N VAL A 115 2.61 8.22 -10.23
CA VAL A 115 3.05 9.17 -9.20
C VAL A 115 3.30 10.56 -9.77
N LEU A 116 3.88 10.67 -10.95
CA LEU A 116 4.18 11.96 -11.59
C LEU A 116 2.91 12.81 -11.77
N GLU A 117 1.77 12.20 -12.08
CA GLU A 117 0.47 12.89 -12.23
C GLU A 117 -0.05 13.50 -10.92
N LYS A 118 0.41 13.01 -9.77
CA LYS A 118 -0.02 13.43 -8.42
C LYS A 118 1.14 13.83 -7.52
N LEU A 119 2.29 14.17 -8.10
CA LEU A 119 3.53 14.44 -7.35
C LEU A 119 3.32 15.50 -6.27
N THR A 120 2.61 16.59 -6.59
CA THR A 120 2.30 17.66 -5.62
C THR A 120 1.51 17.13 -4.42
N THR A 121 0.59 16.20 -4.62
CA THR A 121 -0.18 15.57 -3.54
C THR A 121 0.69 14.67 -2.68
N VAL A 122 1.59 13.90 -3.30
CA VAL A 122 2.58 13.06 -2.60
C VAL A 122 3.50 13.91 -1.73
N LEU A 123 4.01 15.03 -2.26
CA LEU A 123 4.83 15.97 -1.50
C LEU A 123 4.05 16.63 -0.35
N GLY A 124 2.74 16.88 -0.55
CA GLY A 124 1.86 17.36 0.51
C GLY A 124 1.73 16.38 1.68
N ILE A 125 1.66 15.07 1.39
CA ILE A 125 1.65 14.02 2.42
C ILE A 125 2.99 13.99 3.17
N PHE A 126 4.12 14.04 2.46
CA PHE A 126 5.44 14.15 3.06
C PHE A 126 5.51 15.35 4.03
N GLN A 127 5.14 16.54 3.56
CA GLN A 127 5.19 17.77 4.36
C GLN A 127 4.32 17.63 5.61
N ARG A 128 3.14 17.04 5.45
CA ARG A 128 2.21 16.77 6.55
C ARG A 128 2.85 15.88 7.62
N LEU A 129 3.43 14.74 7.22
CA LEU A 129 4.03 13.78 8.17
C LEU A 129 5.14 14.42 8.99
N VAL A 130 6.06 15.15 8.33
CA VAL A 130 7.18 15.82 9.01
C VAL A 130 6.71 16.98 9.89
N SER A 131 5.69 17.72 9.47
CA SER A 131 5.24 18.92 10.19
C SER A 131 4.32 18.60 11.38
N GLN A 132 3.47 17.57 11.25
CA GLN A 132 2.40 17.30 12.22
C GLN A 132 2.74 16.19 13.22
N SER A 133 3.70 15.32 12.93
CA SER A 133 4.01 14.17 13.80
C SER A 133 5.50 13.95 13.98
N LYS A 134 5.99 14.20 15.20
CA LYS A 134 7.35 13.79 15.62
C LYS A 134 7.52 12.28 15.73
N VAL A 135 6.42 11.51 15.74
CA VAL A 135 6.46 10.05 15.85
C VAL A 135 6.56 9.41 14.46
N HIS A 136 6.05 10.07 13.43
CA HIS A 136 5.96 9.54 12.05
C HIS A 136 6.72 10.39 11.03
N ASP A 137 7.56 11.31 11.48
CA ASP A 137 8.42 12.14 10.62
C ASP A 137 9.38 11.28 9.76
N HIS A 138 9.91 10.20 10.34
CA HIS A 138 10.76 9.23 9.65
C HIS A 138 10.06 8.56 8.45
N GLU A 139 8.74 8.34 8.52
CA GLU A 139 7.95 7.82 7.39
C GLU A 139 7.88 8.84 6.26
N GLY A 140 7.76 10.13 6.61
CA GLY A 140 7.87 11.22 5.64
C GLY A 140 9.22 11.19 4.93
N PHE A 141 10.33 11.11 5.68
CA PHE A 141 11.67 11.02 5.09
C PHE A 141 11.86 9.77 4.24
N ALA A 142 11.27 8.63 4.61
CA ALA A 142 11.32 7.41 3.80
C ALA A 142 10.65 7.61 2.43
N ILE A 143 9.46 8.24 2.41
CA ILE A 143 8.76 8.60 1.16
C ILE A 143 9.63 9.54 0.33
N LEU A 144 10.20 10.59 0.93
CA LEU A 144 11.03 11.55 0.20
C LEU A 144 12.28 10.88 -0.41
N ASN A 145 12.95 10.00 0.36
CA ASN A 145 14.11 9.27 -0.13
C ASN A 145 13.76 8.41 -1.34
N SER A 146 12.59 7.76 -1.34
CA SER A 146 12.15 6.95 -2.48
C SER A 146 11.91 7.76 -3.77
N LEU A 147 11.64 9.07 -3.67
CA LEU A 147 11.46 9.95 -4.84
C LEU A 147 12.77 10.41 -5.49
N ILE A 148 13.88 10.35 -4.76
CA ILE A 148 15.17 10.94 -5.18
C ILE A 148 16.10 9.88 -5.81
N VAL A 149 15.91 8.61 -5.47
CA VAL A 149 16.70 7.47 -5.94
C VAL A 149 16.15 6.94 -7.26
#